data_AF-A0A1L6R7Q0-F1
#
_entry.id   AF-A0A1L6R7Q0-F1
#
_cell.length_a   1.000
_cell.length_b   1.000
_cell.length_c   1.000
_cell.angle_alpha   90.00
_cell.angle_beta   90.00
_cell.angle_gamma   90.00
#
_symmetry.space_group_name_H-M   'P 1'
#
loop_
_entity.id
_entity.type
_entity.pdbx_description
1 polymer ?
#
loop_
_entity_poly.entity_id
_entity_poly.type
_entity_poly.pdbx_seq_one_letter_code
_entity_poly.pdbx_strand_id
1 'polypeptide(L)'
;MKIILKHFIIIIALIVFNGSNFFAQKQGSDIKWIRPNDNFDEAVWGIEGGIVIGLWPSPIEIGKNSTGGPRGLFRIGYQAGGKVHHINYIAVEPVVDGEMEFSEISPSRVDETWGKMMWASENENPGSFSPAARTRGEISNPDSENPEVEELSFYVFMEKFKNGAHPYFRVSIRSDKPEEIGFEIFHQDNSAEMERCVLTATMGNYARARNLYLKDEIVNSKELYTGYEEIDFIEKEEYGKDRIIKNKGGEFIAIIESDEDFAELAAWPQEKKYFQNQNWRYRPFFKVVQYWKKDSQEADNSLRIRVNGRATYWAGGSSDESNYIAIPRGPAFENFELREDYEEGQQFYFGISRKNVEELIAR
;
A
#
# COMPACT_ATOMS: atom_id res chain seq x y z
N MET A 1 -70.65 -62.99 -10.59
CA MET A 1 -70.45 -64.44 -10.29
C MET A 1 -68.96 -64.67 -10.03
N LYS A 2 -68.59 -65.12 -8.82
CA LYS A 2 -67.32 -65.79 -8.37
C LYS A 2 -65.98 -65.11 -8.74
N ILE A 3 -65.29 -64.37 -7.86
CA ILE A 3 -64.34 -64.74 -6.76
C ILE A 3 -63.07 -65.53 -7.22
N ILE A 4 -61.90 -65.12 -6.68
CA ILE A 4 -60.63 -65.86 -6.40
C ILE A 4 -59.57 -65.77 -7.52
N LEU A 5 -58.26 -65.49 -7.34
CA LEU A 5 -57.35 -65.05 -6.26
C LEU A 5 -55.91 -65.15 -6.88
N LYS A 6 -54.91 -64.48 -6.28
CA LYS A 6 -53.50 -64.94 -6.10
C LYS A 6 -52.38 -64.59 -7.13
N HIS A 7 -51.35 -63.94 -6.55
CA HIS A 7 -49.89 -63.89 -6.82
C HIS A 7 -49.36 -62.93 -7.91
N PHE A 8 -48.67 -61.83 -7.54
CA PHE A 8 -47.24 -61.68 -7.17
C PHE A 8 -46.27 -61.98 -8.33
N ILE A 9 -45.63 -60.93 -8.86
CA ILE A 9 -44.19 -60.82 -9.14
C ILE A 9 -43.88 -59.33 -9.37
N ILE A 10 -43.06 -58.78 -8.48
CA ILE A 10 -42.41 -57.47 -8.60
C ILE A 10 -41.16 -57.71 -9.46
N ILE A 11 -41.04 -57.00 -10.59
CA ILE A 11 -39.79 -56.91 -11.33
C ILE A 11 -39.14 -55.58 -10.96
N ILE A 12 -38.06 -55.67 -10.19
CA ILE A 12 -37.13 -54.58 -9.90
C ILE A 12 -36.31 -54.35 -11.18
N ALA A 13 -36.46 -53.17 -11.78
CA ALA A 13 -35.49 -52.66 -12.75
C ALA A 13 -34.53 -51.72 -12.02
N LEU A 14 -33.31 -52.20 -11.80
CA LEU A 14 -32.16 -51.40 -11.38
C LEU A 14 -31.81 -50.40 -12.49
N ILE A 15 -32.06 -49.11 -12.25
CA ILE A 15 -31.37 -48.03 -12.97
C ILE A 15 -30.20 -47.61 -12.09
N VAL A 16 -29.01 -48.04 -12.49
CA VAL A 16 -27.73 -47.56 -11.96
C VAL A 16 -27.56 -46.12 -12.45
N PHE A 17 -27.88 -45.16 -11.59
CA PHE A 17 -27.38 -43.79 -11.77
C PHE A 17 -25.92 -43.78 -11.33
N ASN A 18 -25.01 -43.78 -12.31
CA ASN A 18 -23.62 -43.40 -12.07
C ASN A 18 -23.64 -41.96 -11.52
N GLY A 19 -23.18 -41.81 -10.29
CA GLY A 19 -22.99 -40.53 -9.63
C GLY A 19 -21.90 -39.73 -10.33
N SER A 20 -22.29 -38.95 -11.33
CA SER A 20 -21.53 -37.79 -11.75
C SER A 20 -21.74 -36.72 -10.68
N ASN A 21 -20.74 -36.54 -9.82
CA ASN A 21 -20.63 -35.37 -8.96
C ASN A 21 -20.66 -34.12 -9.86
N PHE A 22 -21.85 -33.54 -10.02
CA PHE A 22 -21.98 -32.15 -10.42
C PHE A 22 -21.43 -31.32 -9.25
N PHE A 23 -20.13 -31.06 -9.28
CA PHE A 23 -19.60 -29.87 -8.62
C PHE A 23 -20.34 -28.69 -9.24
N ALA A 24 -21.29 -28.13 -8.49
CA ALA A 24 -21.81 -26.82 -8.77
C ALA A 24 -20.60 -25.88 -8.83
N GLN A 25 -20.28 -25.42 -10.03
CA GLN A 25 -19.31 -24.36 -10.24
C GLN A 25 -19.82 -23.17 -9.42
N LYS A 26 -19.15 -22.90 -8.29
CA LYS A 26 -19.48 -21.81 -7.39
C LYS A 26 -19.57 -20.55 -8.26
N GLN A 27 -20.74 -19.93 -8.23
CA GLN A 27 -21.04 -18.66 -8.88
C GLN A 27 -19.86 -17.71 -8.60
N GLY A 28 -19.27 -17.12 -9.65
CA GLY A 28 -18.04 -16.31 -9.54
C GLY A 28 -18.15 -15.28 -8.42
N SER A 29 -17.06 -15.01 -7.71
CA SER A 29 -17.10 -14.11 -6.57
C SER A 29 -17.62 -12.72 -6.97
N ASP A 30 -18.43 -12.12 -6.10
CA ASP A 30 -18.89 -10.73 -6.25
C ASP A 30 -17.73 -9.72 -6.05
N ILE A 31 -16.54 -10.21 -5.71
CA ILE A 31 -15.35 -9.40 -5.47
C ILE A 31 -14.81 -8.91 -6.81
N LYS A 32 -14.74 -7.58 -6.94
CA LYS A 32 -14.26 -6.94 -8.15
C LYS A 32 -12.83 -6.48 -7.98
N TRP A 33 -11.91 -7.36 -8.36
CA TRP A 33 -10.49 -7.06 -8.42
C TRP A 33 -10.18 -6.09 -9.57
N ILE A 34 -9.37 -5.08 -9.29
CA ILE A 34 -8.68 -4.26 -10.28
C ILE A 34 -7.39 -4.99 -10.59
N ARG A 35 -7.23 -5.45 -11.82
CA ARG A 35 -6.01 -6.16 -12.24
C ARG A 35 -5.85 -6.06 -13.75
N PRO A 36 -4.62 -6.25 -14.26
CA PRO A 36 -4.34 -6.37 -15.69
C PRO A 36 -5.22 -7.45 -16.33
N ASN A 37 -5.61 -7.27 -17.58
CA ASN A 37 -6.27 -8.29 -18.40
C ASN A 37 -5.26 -9.14 -19.17
N ASP A 38 -4.17 -8.51 -19.61
CA ASP A 38 -3.04 -9.16 -20.28
C ASP A 38 -1.67 -8.68 -19.76
N ASN A 39 -0.60 -9.27 -20.30
CA ASN A 39 0.77 -9.02 -19.84
C ASN A 39 1.37 -7.68 -20.30
N PHE A 40 0.69 -6.96 -21.20
CA PHE A 40 1.09 -5.68 -21.78
C PHE A 40 0.30 -4.50 -21.21
N ASP A 41 -0.78 -4.79 -20.47
CA ASP A 41 -1.53 -3.81 -19.71
C ASP A 41 -0.69 -3.07 -18.66
N GLU A 42 -1.25 -1.96 -18.18
CA GLU A 42 -0.69 -1.15 -17.10
C GLU A 42 -0.50 -1.98 -15.83
N ALA A 43 0.64 -1.77 -15.16
CA ALA A 43 1.01 -2.42 -13.92
C ALA A 43 0.23 -1.83 -12.73
N VAL A 44 -1.07 -2.16 -12.65
CA VAL A 44 -2.01 -1.66 -11.65
C VAL A 44 -2.88 -2.79 -11.09
N TRP A 45 -2.89 -2.93 -9.77
CA TRP A 45 -3.65 -3.94 -9.03
C TRP A 45 -4.42 -3.29 -7.87
N GLY A 46 -5.53 -3.87 -7.44
CA GLY A 46 -6.36 -3.31 -6.37
C GLY A 46 -7.71 -3.98 -6.24
N ILE A 47 -8.61 -3.34 -5.52
CA ILE A 47 -9.98 -3.82 -5.30
C ILE A 47 -10.98 -2.65 -5.42
N GLU A 48 -12.14 -2.89 -6.05
CA GLU A 48 -13.20 -1.87 -6.14
C GLU A 48 -13.64 -1.43 -4.73
N GLY A 49 -13.74 -0.11 -4.52
CA GLY A 49 -14.09 0.47 -3.23
C GLY A 49 -12.97 0.44 -2.19
N GLY A 50 -11.73 0.11 -2.57
CA GLY A 50 -10.61 -0.03 -1.67
C GLY A 50 -9.28 0.45 -2.25
N ILE A 51 -8.18 -0.11 -1.73
CA ILE A 51 -6.82 0.30 -2.03
C ILE A 51 -6.37 -0.18 -3.42
N VAL A 52 -5.50 0.62 -4.04
CA VAL A 52 -4.92 0.37 -5.37
C VAL A 52 -3.42 0.61 -5.30
N ILE A 53 -2.66 -0.28 -5.91
CA ILE A 53 -1.21 -0.19 -6.07
C ILE A 53 -0.85 -0.19 -7.56
N GLY A 54 0.18 0.58 -7.92
CA GLY A 54 0.75 0.50 -9.27
C GLY A 54 2.24 0.75 -9.31
N LEU A 55 2.86 0.40 -10.43
CA LEU A 55 4.29 0.57 -10.70
C LEU A 55 4.51 1.53 -11.86
N TRP A 56 5.66 2.21 -11.85
CA TRP A 56 6.09 3.04 -12.97
C TRP A 56 6.22 2.17 -14.24
N PRO A 57 5.84 2.67 -15.43
CA PRO A 57 5.35 4.02 -15.75
C PRO A 57 3.83 4.21 -15.65
N SER A 58 3.10 3.22 -15.14
CA SER A 58 1.64 3.25 -15.12
C SER A 58 1.09 4.30 -14.15
N PRO A 59 0.23 5.23 -14.61
CA PRO A 59 -0.50 6.12 -13.72
C PRO A 59 -1.67 5.40 -13.07
N ILE A 60 -1.81 5.50 -11.74
CA ILE A 60 -3.00 4.97 -11.06
C ILE A 60 -4.17 5.98 -11.06
N GLU A 61 -3.88 7.28 -11.12
CA GLU A 61 -4.91 8.33 -11.26
C GLU A 61 -4.86 8.88 -12.69
N ILE A 62 -5.96 8.69 -13.43
CA ILE A 62 -6.06 9.08 -14.84
C ILE A 62 -6.16 10.61 -14.93
N GLY A 63 -5.11 11.23 -15.46
CA GLY A 63 -5.06 12.64 -15.84
C GLY A 63 -4.49 12.82 -17.24
N LYS A 64 -4.74 13.97 -17.88
CA LYS A 64 -4.12 14.28 -19.18
C LYS A 64 -2.59 14.29 -19.00
N ASN A 65 -1.88 13.48 -19.79
CA ASN A 65 -0.42 13.37 -19.80
C ASN A 65 0.21 12.88 -18.47
N SER A 66 -0.49 12.07 -17.68
CA SER A 66 0.09 11.49 -16.46
C SER A 66 1.21 10.49 -16.80
N THR A 67 2.42 10.74 -16.32
CA THR A 67 3.60 9.89 -16.52
C THR A 67 3.75 8.81 -15.43
N GLY A 68 2.72 8.64 -14.62
CA GLY A 68 2.73 7.77 -13.45
C GLY A 68 3.54 8.29 -12.26
N GLY A 69 4.25 9.42 -12.36
CA GLY A 69 5.09 9.94 -11.27
C GLY A 69 6.52 9.36 -11.26
N PRO A 70 7.28 9.51 -10.16
CA PRO A 70 8.67 9.07 -10.09
C PRO A 70 8.78 7.55 -10.17
N ARG A 71 9.86 7.04 -10.77
CA ARG A 71 10.16 5.60 -10.72
C ARG A 71 10.78 5.23 -9.38
N GLY A 72 10.86 3.93 -9.09
CA GLY A 72 11.39 3.43 -7.82
C GLY A 72 10.45 3.63 -6.64
N LEU A 73 9.16 3.83 -6.90
CA LEU A 73 8.12 3.99 -5.88
C LEU A 73 6.93 3.10 -6.22
N PHE A 74 6.30 2.52 -5.21
CA PHE A 74 4.94 2.03 -5.36
C PHE A 74 3.98 3.22 -5.35
N ARG A 75 3.05 3.29 -6.31
CA ARG A 75 1.97 4.28 -6.28
C ARG A 75 0.81 3.70 -5.50
N ILE A 76 0.34 4.39 -4.47
CA ILE A 76 -0.77 3.93 -3.64
C ILE A 76 -1.95 4.89 -3.74
N GLY A 77 -3.11 4.35 -4.08
CA GLY A 77 -4.34 5.10 -4.23
C GLY A 77 -5.53 4.39 -3.60
N TYR A 78 -6.68 5.06 -3.70
CA TYR A 78 -7.96 4.55 -3.22
C TYR A 78 -9.01 4.68 -4.31
N GLN A 79 -9.71 3.59 -4.63
CA GLN A 79 -10.81 3.58 -5.58
C GLN A 79 -12.12 3.98 -4.90
N ALA A 80 -12.72 5.07 -5.37
CA ALA A 80 -14.02 5.53 -4.93
C ALA A 80 -14.78 6.23 -6.06
N GLY A 81 -16.08 5.96 -6.18
CA GLY A 81 -16.92 6.63 -7.18
C GLY A 81 -16.50 6.35 -8.63
N GLY A 82 -15.98 5.15 -8.90
CA GLY A 82 -15.54 4.75 -10.24
C GLY A 82 -14.20 5.35 -10.67
N LYS A 83 -13.45 5.97 -9.75
CA LYS A 83 -12.14 6.56 -10.01
C LYS A 83 -11.14 6.15 -8.95
N VAL A 84 -9.88 6.06 -9.33
CA VAL A 84 -8.76 5.91 -8.39
C VAL A 84 -8.21 7.29 -8.09
N HIS A 85 -8.06 7.60 -6.81
CA HIS A 85 -7.38 8.78 -6.33
C HIS A 85 -6.00 8.39 -5.84
N HIS A 86 -4.94 8.99 -6.38
CA HIS A 86 -3.59 8.76 -5.89
C HIS A 86 -3.40 9.52 -4.57
N ILE A 87 -2.95 8.82 -3.53
CA ILE A 87 -2.88 9.35 -2.16
C ILE A 87 -1.43 9.42 -1.67
N ASN A 88 -0.64 8.37 -1.94
CA ASN A 88 0.72 8.29 -1.42
C ASN A 88 1.64 7.47 -2.35
N TYR A 89 2.95 7.63 -2.18
CA TYR A 89 3.95 6.71 -2.69
C TYR A 89 4.57 5.92 -1.54
N ILE A 90 5.04 4.70 -1.83
CA ILE A 90 5.89 3.95 -0.91
C ILE A 90 7.28 3.79 -1.52
N ALA A 91 8.30 4.28 -0.83
CA ALA A 91 9.71 4.06 -1.13
C ALA A 91 10.25 2.82 -0.41
N VAL A 92 11.28 2.20 -0.99
CA VAL A 92 12.05 1.10 -0.41
C VAL A 92 13.40 1.66 0.01
N GLU A 93 13.71 1.57 1.30
CA GLU A 93 14.90 2.17 1.90
C GLU A 93 15.70 1.13 2.68
N PRO A 94 16.59 0.36 2.00
CA PRO A 94 17.43 -0.61 2.66
C PRO A 94 18.64 0.04 3.34
N VAL A 95 19.04 -0.52 4.47
CA VAL A 95 20.24 -0.15 5.23
C VAL A 95 21.19 -1.34 5.24
N VAL A 96 22.43 -1.11 4.81
CA VAL A 96 23.52 -2.10 4.80
C VAL A 96 24.76 -1.42 5.37
N ASP A 97 25.40 -2.02 6.37
CA ASP A 97 26.58 -1.47 7.05
C ASP A 97 26.38 -0.01 7.53
N GLY A 98 25.18 0.29 8.06
CA GLY A 98 24.75 1.62 8.47
C GLY A 98 24.46 2.62 7.34
N GLU A 99 24.64 2.24 6.07
CA GLU A 99 24.37 3.10 4.91
C GLU A 99 22.97 2.85 4.34
N MET A 100 22.13 3.89 4.40
CA MET A 100 20.78 3.90 3.82
C MET A 100 20.82 4.32 2.35
N GLU A 101 20.06 3.61 1.51
CA GLU A 101 19.72 4.06 0.15
C GLU A 101 18.22 4.27 -0.03
N PHE A 102 17.84 4.95 -1.11
CA PHE A 102 16.46 5.37 -1.36
C PHE A 102 16.03 4.95 -2.76
N SER A 103 15.00 4.12 -2.86
CA SER A 103 14.54 3.63 -4.15
C SER A 103 14.11 4.73 -5.12
N GLU A 104 13.69 5.90 -4.66
CA GLU A 104 13.25 7.05 -5.48
C GLU A 104 14.42 7.84 -6.10
N ILE A 105 15.47 8.10 -5.32
CA ILE A 105 16.54 9.04 -5.70
C ILE A 105 17.88 8.35 -5.98
N SER A 106 18.07 7.11 -5.51
CA SER A 106 19.25 6.33 -5.87
C SER A 106 19.27 6.08 -7.38
N PRO A 107 20.38 6.39 -8.09
CA PRO A 107 20.46 6.17 -9.52
C PRO A 107 20.27 4.70 -9.91
N SER A 108 19.53 4.45 -10.98
CA SER A 108 19.46 3.14 -11.64
C SER A 108 20.84 2.77 -12.19
N ARG A 109 21.17 1.48 -12.19
CA ARG A 109 22.42 0.99 -12.80
C ARG A 109 22.27 0.79 -14.31
N VAL A 110 21.04 0.81 -14.82
CA VAL A 110 20.74 0.63 -16.25
C VAL A 110 20.91 1.93 -17.03
N ASP A 111 20.44 3.05 -16.49
CA ASP A 111 20.39 4.34 -17.22
C ASP A 111 20.81 5.57 -16.40
N GLU A 112 21.35 5.37 -15.19
CA GLU A 112 21.88 6.42 -14.30
C GLU A 112 20.88 7.51 -13.87
N THR A 113 19.61 7.38 -14.25
CA THR A 113 18.56 8.31 -13.85
C THR A 113 18.14 8.04 -12.39
N TRP A 114 17.50 8.99 -11.71
CA TRP A 114 16.99 8.77 -10.36
C TRP A 114 15.87 7.76 -10.32
N GLY A 115 15.99 6.83 -9.37
CA GLY A 115 14.98 5.84 -9.03
C GLY A 115 15.28 4.47 -9.60
N LYS A 116 14.99 3.43 -8.82
CA LYS A 116 15.20 2.02 -9.21
C LYS A 116 14.09 1.53 -10.12
N MET A 117 14.43 0.69 -11.09
CA MET A 117 13.43 -0.04 -11.87
C MET A 117 12.77 -1.10 -10.98
N MET A 118 11.44 -1.17 -11.06
CA MET A 118 10.60 -2.16 -10.37
C MET A 118 9.74 -2.86 -11.42
N TRP A 119 9.50 -4.16 -11.27
CA TRP A 119 8.65 -4.92 -12.18
C TRP A 119 7.98 -6.09 -11.47
N ALA A 120 6.83 -6.51 -11.99
CA ALA A 120 6.02 -7.56 -11.38
C ALA A 120 6.21 -8.94 -12.02
N SER A 121 5.96 -9.98 -11.23
CA SER A 121 5.90 -11.37 -11.65
C SER A 121 4.79 -12.11 -10.90
N GLU A 122 4.34 -13.23 -11.47
CA GLU A 122 3.35 -14.10 -10.83
C GLU A 122 3.96 -14.98 -9.72
N ASN A 123 5.27 -15.20 -9.74
CA ASN A 123 5.98 -16.06 -8.79
C ASN A 123 7.33 -15.46 -8.39
N GLU A 124 8.04 -16.16 -7.51
CA GLU A 124 9.34 -15.77 -6.94
C GLU A 124 10.48 -15.69 -7.97
N ASN A 125 10.24 -16.05 -9.24
CA ASN A 125 11.22 -15.85 -10.30
C ASN A 125 11.20 -14.39 -10.78
N PRO A 126 12.33 -13.65 -10.69
CA PRO A 126 12.39 -12.26 -11.10
C PRO A 126 12.11 -12.07 -12.60
N GLY A 127 12.49 -13.02 -13.45
CA GLY A 127 12.47 -12.80 -14.90
C GLY A 127 13.30 -11.57 -15.30
N SER A 128 12.86 -10.87 -16.35
CA SER A 128 13.50 -9.63 -16.83
C SER A 128 12.61 -8.43 -16.55
N PHE A 129 13.22 -7.26 -16.35
CA PHE A 129 12.51 -6.00 -16.24
C PHE A 129 11.49 -5.81 -17.38
N SER A 130 10.29 -5.36 -17.00
CA SER A 130 9.27 -4.92 -17.93
C SER A 130 8.51 -3.73 -17.32
N PRO A 131 8.20 -2.69 -18.12
CA PRO A 131 7.35 -1.58 -17.68
C PRO A 131 5.85 -1.95 -17.69
N ALA A 132 5.47 -3.06 -18.33
CA ALA A 132 4.10 -3.56 -18.32
C ALA A 132 3.86 -4.50 -17.14
N ALA A 133 2.60 -4.82 -16.87
CA ALA A 133 2.24 -5.63 -15.71
C ALA A 133 2.86 -7.02 -15.68
N ARG A 134 2.97 -7.70 -16.84
CA ARG A 134 3.47 -9.09 -17.03
C ARG A 134 2.74 -10.20 -16.27
N THR A 135 1.95 -9.86 -15.26
CA THR A 135 1.15 -10.75 -14.44
C THR A 135 -0.17 -10.08 -14.10
N ARG A 136 -1.22 -10.89 -13.97
CA ARG A 136 -2.51 -10.44 -13.42
C ARG A 136 -2.56 -10.53 -11.89
N GLY A 137 -1.54 -11.13 -11.29
CA GLY A 137 -1.55 -11.63 -9.92
C GLY A 137 -2.40 -12.91 -9.77
N GLU A 138 -2.09 -13.67 -8.73
CA GLU A 138 -2.80 -14.88 -8.35
C GLU A 138 -3.91 -14.55 -7.35
N ILE A 139 -5.10 -15.12 -7.57
CA ILE A 139 -6.19 -15.10 -6.58
C ILE A 139 -6.16 -16.42 -5.82
N SER A 140 -6.04 -16.34 -4.50
CA SER A 140 -6.08 -17.48 -3.59
C SER A 140 -7.16 -17.29 -2.52
N ASN A 141 -7.39 -18.32 -1.70
CA ASN A 141 -8.25 -18.25 -0.52
C ASN A 141 -7.39 -18.58 0.72
N PRO A 142 -6.76 -17.58 1.35
CA PRO A 142 -5.73 -17.82 2.37
C PRO A 142 -6.31 -18.29 3.71
N ASP A 143 -7.61 -18.10 3.93
CA ASP A 143 -8.28 -18.46 5.17
C ASP A 143 -9.14 -19.71 4.97
N SER A 144 -8.67 -20.85 5.51
CA SER A 144 -9.40 -22.12 5.40
C SER A 144 -10.71 -22.13 6.18
N GLU A 145 -10.84 -21.29 7.21
CA GLU A 145 -12.06 -21.16 8.01
C GLU A 145 -13.08 -20.22 7.33
N ASN A 146 -12.60 -19.25 6.54
CA ASN A 146 -13.41 -18.29 5.77
C ASN A 146 -13.08 -18.39 4.25
N PRO A 147 -13.50 -19.47 3.56
CA PRO A 147 -13.14 -19.75 2.16
C PRO A 147 -13.75 -18.78 1.13
N GLU A 148 -14.59 -17.84 1.56
CA GLU A 148 -15.05 -16.70 0.77
C GLU A 148 -14.08 -15.53 0.76
N VAL A 149 -13.11 -15.49 1.68
CA VAL A 149 -12.05 -14.49 1.66
C VAL A 149 -11.09 -14.83 0.54
N GLU A 150 -10.92 -13.91 -0.39
CA GLU A 150 -9.95 -14.00 -1.47
C GLU A 150 -8.76 -13.08 -1.19
N GLU A 151 -7.59 -13.49 -1.67
CA GLU A 151 -6.37 -12.68 -1.66
C GLU A 151 -5.79 -12.60 -3.06
N LEU A 152 -5.62 -11.37 -3.55
CA LEU A 152 -4.82 -11.07 -4.72
C LEU A 152 -3.37 -10.92 -4.28
N SER A 153 -2.46 -11.72 -4.85
CA SER A 153 -1.02 -11.60 -4.59
C SER A 153 -0.16 -11.67 -5.85
N PHE A 154 0.99 -11.02 -5.80
CA PHE A 154 2.01 -11.02 -6.86
C PHE A 154 3.36 -10.61 -6.29
N TYR A 155 4.42 -10.83 -7.05
CA TYR A 155 5.77 -10.45 -6.65
C TYR A 155 6.20 -9.17 -7.34
N VAL A 156 6.94 -8.33 -6.63
CA VAL A 156 7.62 -7.15 -7.19
C VAL A 156 9.11 -7.27 -6.94
N PHE A 157 9.86 -7.24 -8.04
CA PHE A 157 11.31 -7.24 -8.04
C PHE A 157 11.81 -5.84 -8.36
N MET A 158 13.05 -5.57 -7.97
CA MET A 158 13.69 -4.29 -8.24
C MET A 158 15.18 -4.43 -8.47
N GLU A 159 15.79 -3.39 -9.03
CA GLU A 159 17.23 -3.34 -9.20
C GLU A 159 17.99 -3.40 -7.88
N LYS A 160 19.12 -4.11 -7.88
CA LYS A 160 20.11 -4.07 -6.80
C LYS A 160 20.61 -2.64 -6.53
N PHE A 161 20.62 -2.27 -5.26
CA PHE A 161 21.17 -1.01 -4.75
C PHE A 161 22.70 -0.98 -4.82
N LYS A 162 23.30 0.20 -4.70
CA LYS A 162 24.77 0.38 -4.73
C LYS A 162 25.42 -0.17 -3.45
N ASN A 163 24.78 -0.01 -2.29
CA ASN A 163 25.16 -0.58 -1.00
C ASN A 163 25.03 -2.12 -0.98
N GLY A 164 24.50 -2.71 -2.04
CA GLY A 164 24.43 -4.15 -2.22
C GLY A 164 23.11 -4.79 -1.80
N ALA A 165 22.18 -4.05 -1.21
CA ALA A 165 20.85 -4.56 -0.93
C ALA A 165 20.13 -4.95 -2.24
N HIS A 166 19.41 -6.06 -2.23
CA HIS A 166 18.62 -6.53 -3.37
C HIS A 166 17.30 -7.13 -2.90
N PRO A 167 16.40 -6.30 -2.32
CA PRO A 167 15.12 -6.77 -1.82
C PRO A 167 14.16 -7.08 -2.97
N TYR A 168 13.18 -7.93 -2.68
CA TYR A 168 11.97 -8.11 -3.49
C TYR A 168 10.78 -8.36 -2.55
N PHE A 169 9.57 -8.27 -3.07
CA PHE A 169 8.37 -8.24 -2.26
C PHE A 169 7.33 -9.23 -2.77
N ARG A 170 6.63 -9.89 -1.85
CA ARG A 170 5.28 -10.40 -2.13
C ARG A 170 4.29 -9.33 -1.69
N VAL A 171 3.48 -8.87 -2.63
CA VAL A 171 2.43 -7.88 -2.41
C VAL A 171 1.09 -8.60 -2.36
N SER A 172 0.25 -8.29 -1.38
CA SER A 172 -1.07 -8.92 -1.22
C SER A 172 -2.17 -7.94 -0.86
N ILE A 173 -3.40 -8.21 -1.30
CA ILE A 173 -4.63 -7.49 -0.92
C ILE A 173 -5.70 -8.53 -0.61
N ARG A 174 -6.28 -8.46 0.59
CA ARG A 174 -7.37 -9.35 0.99
C ARG A 174 -8.73 -8.70 0.83
N SER A 175 -9.73 -9.49 0.41
CA SER A 175 -11.09 -9.01 0.18
C SER A 175 -11.84 -8.59 1.45
N ASP A 176 -11.47 -9.12 2.62
CA ASP A 176 -12.00 -8.77 3.94
C ASP A 176 -11.32 -7.53 4.56
N LYS A 177 -10.16 -7.15 4.02
CA LYS A 177 -9.38 -5.96 4.38
C LYS A 177 -9.07 -5.13 3.12
N PRO A 178 -10.09 -4.66 2.38
CA PRO A 178 -9.91 -4.04 1.06
C PRO A 178 -9.19 -2.68 1.10
N GLU A 179 -8.95 -2.12 2.28
CA GLU A 179 -8.29 -0.83 2.51
C GLU A 179 -6.78 -0.99 2.77
N GLU A 180 -6.25 -2.22 2.76
CA GLU A 180 -4.86 -2.56 3.15
C GLU A 180 -4.12 -3.30 2.03
N ILE A 181 -2.83 -3.00 1.90
CA ILE A 181 -1.87 -3.79 1.11
C ILE A 181 -0.87 -4.40 2.09
N GLY A 182 -0.67 -5.71 2.00
CA GLY A 182 0.41 -6.44 2.64
C GLY A 182 1.68 -6.40 1.79
N PHE A 183 2.81 -6.21 2.45
CA PHE A 183 4.15 -6.31 1.88
C PHE A 183 4.95 -7.29 2.73
N GLU A 184 5.26 -8.46 2.17
CA GLU A 184 6.27 -9.36 2.71
C GLU A 184 7.61 -9.06 2.04
N ILE A 185 8.67 -8.90 2.83
CA ILE A 185 9.98 -8.44 2.34
C ILE A 185 10.99 -9.57 2.32
N PHE A 186 11.54 -9.85 1.15
CA PHE A 186 12.56 -10.87 0.91
C PHE A 186 13.82 -10.26 0.31
N HIS A 187 14.85 -11.07 0.11
CA HIS A 187 16.08 -10.66 -0.54
C HIS A 187 16.58 -11.72 -1.51
N GLN A 188 17.19 -11.28 -2.62
CA GLN A 188 17.81 -12.20 -3.57
C GLN A 188 19.10 -12.80 -2.97
N ASP A 189 19.49 -14.00 -3.41
CA ASP A 189 20.72 -14.70 -2.97
C ASP A 189 22.00 -13.85 -3.04
N ASN A 190 22.01 -12.87 -3.94
CA ASN A 190 23.15 -11.97 -4.13
C ASN A 190 23.00 -10.63 -3.39
N SER A 191 22.03 -10.48 -2.48
CA SER A 191 21.87 -9.30 -1.63
C SER A 191 22.99 -9.23 -0.59
N ALA A 192 23.43 -8.02 -0.25
CA ALA A 192 24.13 -7.80 1.01
C ALA A 192 23.17 -8.02 2.18
N GLU A 193 23.73 -8.33 3.36
CA GLU A 193 22.98 -8.45 4.60
C GLU A 193 22.38 -7.10 4.95
N MET A 194 21.05 -7.03 5.00
CA MET A 194 20.35 -5.80 5.34
C MET A 194 20.17 -5.74 6.86
N GLU A 195 20.51 -4.61 7.46
CA GLU A 195 20.13 -4.30 8.84
C GLU A 195 18.65 -3.95 8.93
N ARG A 196 18.14 -3.34 7.86
CA ARG A 196 16.75 -2.86 7.73
C ARG A 196 16.36 -2.76 6.26
N CYS A 197 15.09 -2.96 5.96
CA CYS A 197 14.50 -2.59 4.67
C CYS A 197 13.17 -1.88 4.93
N VAL A 198 13.18 -0.54 5.00
CA VAL A 198 11.98 0.24 5.34
C VAL A 198 11.11 0.43 4.12
N LEU A 199 9.80 0.36 4.33
CA LEU A 199 8.79 0.84 3.40
C LEU A 199 8.26 2.19 3.90
N THR A 200 8.66 3.26 3.22
CA THR A 200 8.39 4.64 3.65
C THR A 200 7.24 5.22 2.85
N ALA A 201 6.15 5.61 3.50
CA ALA A 201 5.07 6.35 2.85
C ALA A 201 5.50 7.83 2.70
N THR A 202 5.79 8.31 1.49
CA THR A 202 6.58 9.56 1.25
C THR A 202 5.77 10.81 0.92
N MET A 203 4.44 10.76 0.98
CA MET A 203 3.57 11.85 0.53
C MET A 203 2.47 12.16 1.55
N GLY A 204 2.76 12.02 2.85
CA GLY A 204 1.81 12.32 3.93
C GLY A 204 1.24 13.75 3.84
N ASN A 205 2.01 14.70 3.32
CA ASN A 205 1.61 16.10 3.21
C ASN A 205 0.57 16.35 2.11
N TYR A 206 0.35 15.42 1.18
CA TYR A 206 -0.70 15.51 0.17
C TYR A 206 -2.08 15.52 0.84
N ALA A 207 -2.27 14.62 1.79
CA ALA A 207 -3.43 14.60 2.68
C ALA A 207 -3.32 15.59 3.84
N ARG A 208 -2.25 16.40 3.89
CA ARG A 208 -1.89 17.30 4.99
C ARG A 208 -2.03 16.59 6.34
N ALA A 209 -1.43 15.41 6.45
CA ALA A 209 -1.43 14.62 7.67
C ALA A 209 -0.62 15.35 8.75
N ARG A 210 -1.27 15.62 9.89
CA ARG A 210 -0.69 16.41 10.98
C ARG A 210 -0.80 15.74 12.33
N ASN A 211 -1.75 14.83 12.53
CA ASN A 211 -1.89 14.09 13.76
C ASN A 211 -1.25 12.71 13.58
N LEU A 212 -0.29 12.38 14.43
CA LEU A 212 0.20 11.02 14.65
C LEU A 212 -0.44 10.51 15.94
N TYR A 213 -1.21 9.43 15.86
CA TYR A 213 -1.87 8.85 17.02
C TYR A 213 -0.96 7.79 17.65
N LEU A 214 -0.64 8.00 18.92
CA LEU A 214 0.09 7.07 19.76
C LEU A 214 -0.84 6.54 20.86
N LYS A 215 -0.36 5.57 21.63
CA LYS A 215 -1.15 4.91 22.67
C LYS A 215 -1.77 5.88 23.68
N ASP A 216 -0.99 6.86 24.14
CA ASP A 216 -1.37 7.74 25.26
C ASP A 216 -1.43 9.23 24.84
N GLU A 217 -1.15 9.56 23.58
CA GLU A 217 -1.10 10.95 23.10
C GLU A 217 -1.34 11.08 21.59
N ILE A 218 -1.58 12.30 21.14
CA ILE A 218 -1.61 12.67 19.72
C ILE A 218 -0.50 13.70 19.50
N VAL A 219 0.46 13.38 18.63
CA VAL A 219 1.51 14.31 18.25
C VAL A 219 1.05 15.12 17.04
N ASN A 220 0.93 16.43 17.19
CA ASN A 220 0.58 17.33 16.09
C ASN A 220 1.84 17.91 15.41
N SER A 221 1.93 17.84 14.08
CA SER A 221 3.09 18.30 13.31
C SER A 221 3.36 19.80 13.45
N LYS A 222 2.34 20.64 13.67
CA LYS A 222 2.53 22.10 13.84
C LYS A 222 3.21 22.40 15.17
N GLU A 223 2.90 21.63 16.21
CA GLU A 223 3.55 21.73 17.52
C GLU A 223 4.95 21.12 17.46
N LEU A 224 5.09 19.93 16.88
CA LEU A 224 6.37 19.22 16.75
C LEU A 224 7.43 20.00 15.95
N TYR A 225 6.98 20.74 14.93
CA TYR A 225 7.84 21.51 14.02
C TYR A 225 7.60 23.02 14.14
N THR A 226 7.19 23.51 15.32
CA THR A 226 6.97 24.93 15.56
C THR A 226 8.18 25.77 15.14
N GLY A 227 7.95 26.78 14.31
CA GLY A 227 8.97 27.71 13.82
C GLY A 227 9.80 27.21 12.62
N TYR A 228 9.50 26.03 12.07
CA TYR A 228 10.18 25.53 10.87
C TYR A 228 9.51 26.04 9.59
N GLU A 229 10.29 26.72 8.74
CA GLU A 229 9.80 27.34 7.49
C GLU A 229 10.67 27.00 6.26
N GLU A 230 11.68 26.13 6.40
CA GLU A 230 12.64 25.81 5.33
C GLU A 230 12.07 24.80 4.30
N ILE A 231 12.82 24.59 3.22
CA ILE A 231 12.43 23.70 2.11
C ILE A 231 12.80 22.22 2.32
N ASP A 232 13.73 21.96 3.23
CA ASP A 232 14.26 20.64 3.51
C ASP A 232 13.33 19.84 4.44
N PHE A 233 13.72 18.60 4.73
CA PHE A 233 13.06 17.79 5.76
C PHE A 233 13.45 18.25 7.15
N ILE A 234 12.48 18.25 8.06
CA ILE A 234 12.74 18.32 9.50
C ILE A 234 12.38 16.99 10.15
N GLU A 235 13.31 16.46 10.95
CA GLU A 235 13.15 15.19 11.65
C GLU A 235 13.28 15.39 13.17
N LYS A 236 12.58 14.55 13.93
CA LYS A 236 12.60 14.49 15.40
C LYS A 236 12.72 13.03 15.86
N GLU A 237 12.70 12.83 17.16
CA GLU A 237 12.82 11.52 17.80
C GLU A 237 11.81 10.50 17.28
N GLU A 238 12.24 9.25 17.27
CA GLU A 238 11.41 8.10 16.94
C GLU A 238 10.53 7.67 18.13
N TYR A 239 9.49 6.90 17.84
CA TYR A 239 8.56 6.40 18.84
C TYR A 239 8.66 4.88 18.93
N GLY A 240 9.18 4.38 20.05
CA GLY A 240 9.35 2.94 20.28
C GLY A 240 8.02 2.19 20.39
N LYS A 241 8.10 0.86 20.24
CA LYS A 241 6.99 -0.11 20.32
C LYS A 241 6.02 0.10 21.48
N ASP A 242 6.52 0.51 22.65
CA ASP A 242 5.70 0.72 23.86
C ASP A 242 4.70 1.88 23.74
N ARG A 243 4.96 2.81 22.80
CA ARG A 243 4.09 3.96 22.49
C ARG A 243 3.13 3.69 21.32
N ILE A 244 3.28 2.56 20.62
CA ILE A 244 2.44 2.21 19.47
C ILE A 244 1.09 1.67 19.97
N ILE A 245 0.02 2.05 19.29
CA ILE A 245 -1.33 1.58 19.61
C ILE A 245 -1.41 0.07 19.30
N LYS A 246 -2.03 -0.68 20.21
CA LYS A 246 -2.48 -2.04 19.94
C LYS A 246 -3.99 -2.00 19.68
N ASN A 247 -4.43 -2.37 18.48
CA ASN A 247 -5.86 -2.40 18.15
C ASN A 247 -6.57 -3.57 18.87
N LYS A 248 -7.88 -3.74 18.66
CA LYS A 248 -8.63 -4.84 19.29
C LYS A 248 -8.28 -6.21 18.72
N GLY A 249 -7.90 -6.28 17.45
CA GLY A 249 -7.36 -7.49 16.82
C GLY A 249 -6.02 -7.93 17.42
N GLY A 250 -5.33 -7.04 18.15
CA GLY A 250 -4.05 -7.32 18.76
C GLY A 250 -2.85 -7.02 17.87
N GLU A 251 -3.02 -6.34 16.74
CA GLU A 251 -1.95 -5.84 15.90
C GLU A 251 -1.41 -4.49 16.43
N PHE A 252 -0.14 -4.21 16.17
CA PHE A 252 0.42 -2.87 16.34
C PHE A 252 0.00 -2.00 15.16
N ILE A 253 -0.55 -0.82 15.44
CA ILE A 253 -1.00 0.12 14.43
C ILE A 253 -0.44 1.53 14.69
N ALA A 254 0.18 2.10 13.67
CA ALA A 254 0.63 3.49 13.62
C ALA A 254 -0.32 4.24 12.69
N ILE A 255 -0.85 5.39 13.11
CA ILE A 255 -1.93 6.08 12.39
C ILE A 255 -1.60 7.55 12.21
N ILE A 256 -1.75 8.06 10.98
CA ILE A 256 -1.70 9.50 10.68
C ILE A 256 -2.99 9.99 10.03
N GLU A 257 -3.41 11.20 10.40
CA GLU A 257 -4.58 11.87 9.84
C GLU A 257 -4.34 13.38 9.68
N SER A 258 -5.07 14.01 8.76
CA SER A 258 -5.23 15.45 8.74
C SER A 258 -6.01 15.96 9.95
N ASP A 259 -5.51 17.02 10.57
CA ASP A 259 -6.20 17.78 11.62
C ASP A 259 -7.25 18.77 11.07
N GLU A 260 -7.47 18.77 9.76
CA GLU A 260 -8.45 19.61 9.07
C GLU A 260 -9.77 18.87 8.87
N ASP A 261 -10.89 19.61 8.84
CA ASP A 261 -12.13 19.05 8.31
C ASP A 261 -12.05 18.90 6.77
N PHE A 262 -13.06 18.28 6.16
CA PHE A 262 -13.04 18.06 4.71
C PHE A 262 -13.13 19.37 3.90
N ALA A 263 -13.90 20.35 4.37
CA ALA A 263 -14.07 21.62 3.66
C ALA A 263 -12.76 22.41 3.63
N GLU A 264 -12.03 22.41 4.75
CA GLU A 264 -10.69 22.95 4.87
C GLU A 264 -9.69 22.16 4.01
N LEU A 265 -9.72 20.82 4.06
CA LEU A 265 -8.83 19.96 3.28
C LEU A 265 -8.98 20.21 1.76
N ALA A 266 -10.23 20.32 1.29
CA ALA A 266 -10.60 20.57 -0.10
C ALA A 266 -10.36 22.02 -0.56
N ALA A 267 -10.26 22.97 0.37
CA ALA A 267 -9.92 24.35 0.08
C ALA A 267 -8.47 24.44 -0.44
N TRP A 268 -8.27 25.34 -1.40
CA TRP A 268 -6.96 25.61 -1.99
C TRP A 268 -6.74 27.11 -2.10
N PRO A 269 -5.57 27.63 -1.69
CA PRO A 269 -5.30 29.06 -1.80
C PRO A 269 -5.40 29.57 -3.25
N GLN A 270 -5.85 30.82 -3.42
CA GLN A 270 -6.15 31.40 -4.73
C GLN A 270 -4.98 32.21 -5.32
N GLU A 271 -3.84 32.30 -4.63
CA GLU A 271 -2.68 33.00 -5.16
C GLU A 271 -2.09 32.27 -6.37
N LYS A 272 -1.52 33.05 -7.29
CA LYS A 272 -0.99 32.54 -8.56
C LYS A 272 -0.04 31.33 -8.40
N LYS A 273 0.81 31.35 -7.37
CA LYS A 273 1.80 30.28 -7.11
C LYS A 273 1.13 28.95 -6.77
N TYR A 274 0.03 28.96 -6.01
CA TYR A 274 -0.77 27.77 -5.71
C TYR A 274 -1.58 27.31 -6.93
N PHE A 275 -2.05 28.25 -7.76
CA PHE A 275 -2.75 27.92 -9.01
C PHE A 275 -1.84 27.22 -10.03
N GLN A 276 -0.54 27.51 -10.01
CA GLN A 276 0.46 26.82 -10.84
C GLN A 276 0.84 25.44 -10.31
N ASN A 277 0.53 25.15 -9.04
CA ASN A 277 0.87 23.92 -8.33
C ASN A 277 -0.39 23.12 -7.93
N GLN A 278 -1.44 23.14 -8.78
CA GLN A 278 -2.72 22.47 -8.51
C GLN A 278 -2.61 20.94 -8.33
N ASN A 279 -1.50 20.32 -8.75
CA ASN A 279 -1.27 18.90 -8.54
C ASN A 279 -1.12 18.54 -7.05
N TRP A 280 -0.78 19.50 -6.19
CA TRP A 280 -0.73 19.34 -4.73
C TRP A 280 -2.07 19.57 -4.05
N ARG A 281 -3.08 20.09 -4.77
CA ARG A 281 -4.43 20.21 -4.22
C ARG A 281 -4.97 18.81 -3.92
N TYR A 282 -5.50 18.64 -2.71
CA TYR A 282 -6.20 17.43 -2.32
C TYR A 282 -7.44 17.23 -3.23
N ARG A 283 -7.41 16.17 -4.04
CA ARG A 283 -8.43 15.85 -5.05
C ARG A 283 -9.54 14.91 -4.60
N PRO A 284 -9.33 13.97 -3.66
CA PRO A 284 -10.42 13.13 -3.19
C PRO A 284 -11.58 13.96 -2.64
N PHE A 285 -12.79 13.43 -2.80
CA PHE A 285 -14.02 14.04 -2.26
C PHE A 285 -14.37 13.52 -0.86
N PHE A 286 -13.39 12.93 -0.16
CA PHE A 286 -13.49 12.32 1.15
C PHE A 286 -12.16 12.49 1.89
N LYS A 287 -12.17 12.53 3.24
CA LYS A 287 -10.94 12.42 4.05
C LYS A 287 -10.46 10.97 4.08
N VAL A 288 -9.15 10.81 4.25
CA VAL A 288 -8.53 9.52 4.49
C VAL A 288 -7.70 9.55 5.77
N VAL A 289 -7.66 8.40 6.45
CA VAL A 289 -6.68 8.05 7.46
C VAL A 289 -5.67 7.12 6.83
N GLN A 290 -4.38 7.32 7.10
CA GLN A 290 -3.32 6.43 6.63
C GLN A 290 -2.70 5.72 7.82
N TYR A 291 -2.33 4.45 7.64
CA TYR A 291 -1.74 3.68 8.74
C TYR A 291 -0.75 2.64 8.24
N TRP A 292 0.17 2.30 9.13
CA TRP A 292 0.96 1.09 9.05
C TRP A 292 0.50 0.13 10.14
N LYS A 293 0.52 -1.16 9.84
CA LYS A 293 0.14 -2.22 10.79
C LYS A 293 1.12 -3.39 10.72
N LYS A 294 1.37 -4.01 11.87
CA LYS A 294 2.21 -5.20 12.04
C LYS A 294 1.56 -6.17 13.02
N ASP A 295 1.58 -7.47 12.71
CA ASP A 295 1.09 -8.49 13.65
C ASP A 295 1.96 -8.48 14.92
N SER A 296 1.33 -8.48 16.10
CA SER A 296 2.08 -8.44 17.36
C SER A 296 2.86 -9.71 17.68
N GLN A 297 2.51 -10.85 17.05
CA GLN A 297 3.26 -12.10 17.18
C GLN A 297 4.56 -12.08 16.36
N GLU A 298 4.60 -11.28 15.30
CA GLU A 298 5.78 -11.11 14.44
C GLU A 298 6.64 -9.91 14.83
N ALA A 299 6.11 -8.96 15.61
CA ALA A 299 6.81 -7.73 15.97
C ALA A 299 7.89 -7.96 17.05
N ASP A 300 9.13 -7.58 16.75
CA ASP A 300 10.24 -7.62 17.69
C ASP A 300 10.30 -6.37 18.61
N ASN A 301 11.40 -6.15 19.34
CA ASN A 301 11.56 -4.95 20.18
C ASN A 301 12.18 -3.74 19.48
N SER A 302 12.66 -3.92 18.25
CA SER A 302 13.19 -2.86 17.40
C SER A 302 12.07 -2.09 16.69
N LEU A 303 10.84 -2.62 16.64
CA LEU A 303 9.67 -1.94 16.07
C LEU A 303 9.52 -0.50 16.59
N ARG A 304 9.47 0.45 15.67
CA ARG A 304 9.36 1.90 15.95
C ARG A 304 8.63 2.64 14.83
N ILE A 305 7.99 3.75 15.21
CA ILE A 305 7.41 4.71 14.28
C ILE A 305 8.44 5.81 14.04
N ARG A 306 8.59 6.20 12.77
CA ARG A 306 9.38 7.36 12.39
C ARG A 306 8.55 8.26 11.47
N VAL A 307 8.59 9.55 11.75
CA VAL A 307 7.99 10.60 10.93
C VAL A 307 8.99 11.72 10.73
N ASN A 308 8.99 12.29 9.54
CA ASN A 308 9.60 13.60 9.30
C ASN A 308 8.53 14.56 8.78
N GLY A 309 8.87 15.84 8.68
CA GLY A 309 7.94 16.87 8.24
C GLY A 309 8.55 17.83 7.25
N ARG A 310 7.66 18.61 6.63
CA ARG A 310 8.02 19.72 5.74
C ARG A 310 7.08 20.90 5.96
N ALA A 311 7.60 22.10 5.73
CA ALA A 311 6.80 23.33 5.67
C ALA A 311 6.30 23.64 4.25
N THR A 312 6.93 23.05 3.23
CA THR A 312 6.63 23.27 1.81
C THR A 312 6.46 21.95 1.05
N TYR A 313 5.67 21.97 -0.02
CA TYR A 313 5.52 20.83 -0.92
C TYR A 313 6.79 20.60 -1.76
N TRP A 314 7.08 19.33 -2.06
CA TRP A 314 8.24 18.95 -2.87
C TRP A 314 8.22 19.58 -4.26
N ALA A 315 9.41 20.03 -4.71
CA ALA A 315 9.62 20.61 -6.03
C ALA A 315 10.71 19.86 -6.84
N GLY A 316 10.82 18.54 -6.65
CA GLY A 316 11.65 17.68 -7.51
C GLY A 316 13.16 17.83 -7.33
N GLY A 317 13.62 18.11 -6.10
CA GLY A 317 15.06 18.17 -5.78
C GLY A 317 15.76 19.47 -6.19
N SER A 318 15.00 20.48 -6.60
CA SER A 318 15.56 21.81 -6.86
C SER A 318 16.06 22.45 -5.56
N SER A 319 17.22 23.09 -5.59
CA SER A 319 17.71 23.95 -4.49
C SER A 319 17.16 25.38 -4.57
N ASP A 320 16.36 25.71 -5.58
CA ASP A 320 15.77 27.03 -5.75
C ASP A 320 14.44 27.10 -4.97
N GLU A 321 14.48 27.79 -3.83
CA GLU A 321 13.34 28.03 -2.94
C GLU A 321 12.12 28.62 -3.65
N SER A 322 12.32 29.32 -4.77
CA SER A 322 11.21 29.91 -5.53
C SER A 322 10.28 28.85 -6.14
N ASN A 323 10.76 27.61 -6.31
CA ASN A 323 9.96 26.48 -6.80
C ASN A 323 9.04 25.88 -5.74
N TYR A 324 9.27 26.16 -4.46
CA TYR A 324 8.53 25.56 -3.34
C TYR A 324 7.32 26.40 -2.93
N ILE A 325 6.19 25.75 -2.65
CA ILE A 325 5.01 26.41 -2.06
C ILE A 325 4.80 25.91 -0.64
N ALA A 326 4.42 26.82 0.26
CA ALA A 326 4.08 26.44 1.63
C ALA A 326 2.90 25.46 1.64
N ILE A 327 2.92 24.50 2.57
CA ILE A 327 1.77 23.64 2.81
C ILE A 327 0.69 24.49 3.49
N PRO A 328 -0.53 24.57 2.94
CA PRO A 328 -1.60 25.36 3.53
C PRO A 328 -1.79 25.01 5.00
N ARG A 329 -1.84 26.02 5.88
CA ARG A 329 -2.02 25.90 7.33
C ARG A 329 -0.83 25.27 8.10
N GLY A 330 0.35 25.26 7.49
CA GLY A 330 1.61 24.96 8.15
C GLY A 330 2.09 23.53 7.98
N PRO A 331 3.21 23.17 8.65
CA PRO A 331 3.93 21.93 8.41
C PRO A 331 3.07 20.67 8.57
N ALA A 332 3.35 19.67 7.74
CA ALA A 332 2.71 18.36 7.75
C ALA A 332 3.77 17.27 7.71
N PHE A 333 3.41 16.06 8.12
CA PHE A 333 4.27 14.89 7.95
C PHE A 333 4.48 14.61 6.47
N GLU A 334 5.72 14.39 6.03
CA GLU A 334 6.01 13.88 4.69
C GLU A 334 6.13 12.37 4.75
N ASN A 335 7.21 11.89 5.36
CA ASN A 335 7.51 10.47 5.49
C ASN A 335 6.83 9.91 6.74
N PHE A 336 6.23 8.74 6.59
CA PHE A 336 5.59 7.99 7.65
C PHE A 336 5.95 6.51 7.55
N GLU A 337 6.57 5.99 8.60
CA GLU A 337 7.19 4.67 8.64
C GLU A 337 6.76 3.90 9.89
N LEU A 338 6.54 2.60 9.72
CA LEU A 338 6.64 1.61 10.78
C LEU A 338 7.79 0.68 10.39
N ARG A 339 8.82 0.61 11.23
CA ARG A 339 10.07 -0.06 10.87
C ARG A 339 10.59 -0.92 12.02
N GLU A 340 11.15 -2.06 11.67
CA GLU A 340 11.87 -2.96 12.57
C GLU A 340 13.18 -3.40 11.90
N ASP A 341 14.03 -4.12 12.62
CA ASP A 341 15.26 -4.70 12.08
C ASP A 341 14.88 -5.76 11.02
N TYR A 342 15.74 -5.97 10.03
CA TYR A 342 15.38 -6.83 8.90
C TYR A 342 15.35 -8.31 9.30
N GLU A 343 14.20 -8.93 9.08
CA GLU A 343 14.07 -10.39 8.99
C GLU A 343 13.43 -10.76 7.64
N GLU A 344 13.90 -11.86 7.05
CA GLU A 344 13.34 -12.35 5.78
C GLU A 344 11.90 -12.84 5.97
N GLY A 345 11.01 -12.43 5.06
CA GLY A 345 9.60 -12.77 5.11
C GLY A 345 8.78 -11.92 6.10
N GLN A 346 9.40 -10.93 6.77
CA GLN A 346 8.65 -10.01 7.62
C GLN A 346 7.58 -9.28 6.82
N GLN A 347 6.40 -9.13 7.43
CA GLN A 347 5.25 -8.52 6.77
C GLN A 347 4.83 -7.20 7.42
N PHE A 348 4.52 -6.21 6.58
CA PHE A 348 3.91 -4.95 6.98
C PHE A 348 2.66 -4.68 6.16
N TYR A 349 1.67 -4.02 6.76
CA TYR A 349 0.47 -3.59 6.05
C TYR A 349 0.38 -2.08 6.01
N PHE A 350 0.27 -1.51 4.80
CA PHE A 350 -0.08 -0.11 4.63
C PHE A 350 -1.56 0.01 4.28
N GLY A 351 -2.26 0.91 4.96
CA GLY A 351 -3.68 1.13 4.75
C GLY A 351 -4.04 2.58 4.47
N ILE A 352 -5.06 2.75 3.64
CA ILE A 352 -5.77 4.01 3.42
C ILE A 352 -7.24 3.74 3.73
N SER A 353 -7.76 4.32 4.80
CA SER A 353 -9.14 4.11 5.23
C SER A 353 -9.97 5.38 5.17
N ARG A 354 -11.26 5.19 4.91
CA ARG A 354 -12.28 6.24 5.04
C ARG A 354 -12.96 6.26 6.42
N LYS A 355 -12.62 5.30 7.27
CA LYS A 355 -13.08 5.23 8.66
C LYS A 355 -12.36 6.26 9.51
N ASN A 356 -12.95 6.62 10.64
CA ASN A 356 -12.24 7.42 11.64
C ASN A 356 -11.24 6.56 12.42
N VAL A 357 -10.42 7.22 13.24
CA VAL A 357 -9.35 6.57 13.99
C VAL A 357 -9.89 5.62 15.06
N GLU A 358 -10.99 5.98 15.72
CA GLU A 358 -11.63 5.14 16.73
C GLU A 358 -12.12 3.81 16.15
N GLU A 359 -12.71 3.85 14.95
CA GLU A 359 -13.14 2.67 14.20
C GLU A 359 -11.97 1.78 13.81
N LEU A 360 -10.82 2.35 13.43
CA LEU A 360 -9.62 1.57 13.10
C LEU A 360 -9.01 0.87 14.32
N ILE A 361 -8.95 1.55 15.46
CA ILE A 361 -8.45 0.98 16.71
C ILE A 361 -9.41 -0.10 17.24
N ALA A 362 -10.70 0.01 16.95
CA ALA A 362 -11.72 -0.93 17.37
C ALA A 362 -11.81 -2.21 16.50
N ARG A 363 -11.06 -2.31 15.40
CA ARG A 363 -10.87 -3.55 14.64
C ARG A 363 -9.79 -4.40 15.30
#